data_AF-A0A382HP60-F1
#
_entry.id   AF-A0A382HP60-F1
#
_cell.length_a   1.000
_cell.length_b   1.000
_cell.length_c   1.000
_cell.angle_alpha   90.00
_cell.angle_beta   90.00
_cell.angle_gamma   90.00
#
_symmetry.space_group_name_H-M   'P 1'
#
loop_
_entity.id
_entity.type
_entity.pdbx_description
1 polymer ?
#
loop_
_entity_poly.entity_id
_entity_poly.type
_entity_poly.pdbx_seq_one_letter_code
_entity_poly.pdbx_strand_id
1 'polypeptide(L)'
;MLRCYYFIVFLLLCSEVLYSQSDTKNNVLIGILADSTDVSPIGHASLSVLDPLTNAVIGGGVTNKDGRFHIEYAFEGKIDLAIGHIGYNKRYIYFL
;
A
#
# COMPACT_ATOMS: atom_id res chain seq x y z
N MET A 1 32.89 -17.02 37.54
CA MET A 1 32.53 -15.74 36.88
C MET A 1 32.29 -15.90 35.37
N LEU A 2 33.15 -16.60 34.61
CA LEU A 2 33.01 -16.78 33.15
C LEU A 2 31.71 -17.50 32.70
N ARG A 3 31.16 -18.38 33.54
CA ARG A 3 29.94 -19.18 33.24
C ARG A 3 28.64 -18.35 33.30
N CYS A 4 28.61 -17.29 34.11
CA CYS A 4 27.48 -16.36 34.19
C CYS A 4 27.43 -15.40 32.99
N TYR A 5 28.59 -15.07 32.41
CA TYR A 5 28.69 -14.20 31.24
C TYR A 5 27.99 -14.79 30.02
N TYR A 6 28.21 -16.08 29.73
CA TYR A 6 27.51 -16.77 28.63
C TYR A 6 26.00 -16.81 28.81
N PHE A 7 25.51 -16.94 30.04
CA PHE A 7 24.08 -16.96 30.32
C PHE A 7 23.42 -15.59 30.10
N ILE A 8 24.12 -14.51 30.48
CA ILE A 8 23.66 -13.12 30.27
C ILE A 8 23.68 -12.77 28.77
N VAL A 9 24.72 -13.16 28.03
CA VAL A 9 24.80 -12.96 26.58
C VAL A 9 23.71 -13.75 25.85
N PHE A 10 23.43 -14.98 26.28
CA PHE A 10 22.36 -15.80 25.72
C PHE A 10 20.96 -15.20 25.96
N LEU A 11 20.73 -14.62 27.14
CA LEU A 11 19.48 -13.91 27.46
C LEU A 11 19.28 -12.65 26.62
N LEU A 12 20.34 -11.85 26.40
CA LEU A 12 20.30 -10.65 25.55
C LEU A 12 20.01 -10.98 24.06
N LEU A 13 20.52 -12.10 23.56
CA LEU A 13 20.24 -12.52 22.18
C LEU A 13 18.79 -12.99 21.97
N CYS A 14 18.10 -13.40 23.05
CA CYS A 14 16.73 -13.90 22.98
C CYS A 14 15.69 -12.78 22.94
N SER A 15 15.98 -11.59 23.50
CA SER A 15 15.05 -10.44 23.48
C SER A 15 14.87 -9.83 22.09
N GLU A 16 15.86 -9.94 21.21
CA GLU A 16 15.80 -9.40 19.85
C GLU A 16 14.80 -10.15 18.96
N VAL A 17 14.48 -11.41 19.28
CA VAL A 17 13.61 -12.26 18.45
C VAL A 17 12.12 -12.01 18.73
N LEU A 18 11.77 -11.29 19.82
CA LEU A 18 10.38 -11.14 20.28
C LEU A 18 9.64 -9.93 19.69
N TYR A 19 10.32 -9.03 18.96
CA TYR A 19 9.73 -7.81 18.40
C TYR A 19 9.67 -7.83 16.87
N SER A 20 8.91 -8.77 16.30
CA SER A 20 8.46 -8.67 14.90
C SER A 20 7.12 -9.38 14.72
N GLN A 21 6.04 -8.78 15.24
CA GLN A 21 4.68 -9.13 14.86
C GLN A 21 3.99 -7.87 14.33
N SER A 22 4.08 -7.66 13.01
CA SER A 22 3.33 -6.61 12.32
C SER A 22 1.90 -7.09 12.09
N ASP A 23 1.01 -6.81 13.05
CA ASP A 23 -0.44 -7.01 12.89
C ASP A 23 -1.04 -5.85 12.08
N THR A 24 -0.62 -5.75 10.82
CA THR A 24 -1.05 -4.69 9.91
C THR A 24 -2.43 -5.06 9.36
N LYS A 25 -3.49 -4.42 9.85
CA LYS A 25 -4.82 -4.46 9.22
C LYS A 25 -4.74 -3.71 7.88
N ASN A 26 -4.43 -4.43 6.81
CA ASN A 26 -4.41 -3.88 5.47
C ASN A 26 -5.80 -4.00 4.83
N ASN A 27 -6.34 -2.87 4.40
CA ASN A 27 -7.49 -2.83 3.50
C ASN A 27 -7.02 -3.10 2.08
N VAL A 28 -7.91 -3.68 1.26
CA VAL A 28 -7.59 -4.11 -0.10
C VAL A 28 -8.54 -3.41 -1.09
N LEU A 29 -7.97 -2.68 -2.04
CA LEU A 29 -8.69 -2.11 -3.18
C LEU A 29 -8.34 -2.89 -4.46
N ILE A 30 -9.34 -3.51 -5.06
CA ILE A 30 -9.22 -4.27 -6.32
C ILE A 30 -10.16 -3.71 -7.38
N GLY A 31 -9.74 -3.75 -8.64
CA GLY A 31 -10.56 -3.26 -9.74
C GLY A 31 -9.87 -3.31 -11.08
N ILE A 32 -10.50 -2.66 -12.07
CA ILE A 32 -9.99 -2.49 -13.43
C ILE A 32 -10.05 -1.00 -13.76
N LEU A 33 -8.95 -0.44 -14.26
CA LEU A 33 -8.91 0.88 -14.86
C LEU A 33 -9.18 0.76 -16.37
N ALA A 34 -10.13 1.53 -16.86
CA ALA A 34 -10.48 1.55 -18.28
C ALA A 34 -10.67 2.99 -18.77
N ASP A 35 -10.46 3.21 -20.07
CA ASP A 35 -10.75 4.46 -20.75
C ASP A 35 -12.27 4.67 -20.80
N SER A 36 -12.71 5.88 -20.45
CA SER A 36 -14.14 6.20 -20.39
C SER A 36 -14.83 6.26 -21.76
N THR A 37 -14.07 6.39 -22.85
CA THR A 37 -14.63 6.60 -24.20
C THR A 37 -14.93 5.28 -24.92
N ASP A 38 -14.06 4.28 -24.78
CA ASP A 38 -14.17 3.00 -25.49
C ASP A 38 -14.13 1.79 -24.54
N VAL A 39 -14.01 2.01 -23.23
CA VAL A 39 -13.95 0.96 -22.19
C VAL A 39 -12.70 0.06 -22.34
N SER A 40 -11.70 0.50 -23.11
CA SER A 40 -10.44 -0.23 -23.25
C SER A 40 -9.66 -0.22 -21.92
N PRO A 41 -9.06 -1.35 -21.52
CA PRO A 41 -8.30 -1.40 -20.27
C PRO A 41 -7.00 -0.58 -20.36
N ILE A 42 -6.72 0.21 -19.33
CA ILE A 42 -5.51 1.03 -19.26
C ILE A 42 -4.48 0.32 -18.38
N GLY A 43 -3.50 -0.32 -19.02
CA GLY A 43 -2.38 -0.97 -18.33
C GLY A 43 -1.24 -0.03 -17.96
N HIS A 44 -0.41 -0.41 -17.00
CA HIS A 44 0.77 0.34 -16.54
C HIS A 44 0.47 1.76 -16.02
N ALA A 45 -0.75 2.02 -15.57
CA ALA A 45 -1.11 3.26 -14.88
C ALA A 45 -0.71 3.16 -13.41
N SER A 46 -0.20 4.26 -12.85
CA SER A 46 0.02 4.41 -11.41
C SER A 46 -1.28 4.82 -10.73
N LEU A 47 -1.63 4.13 -9.65
CA LEU A 47 -2.69 4.54 -8.74
C LEU A 47 -2.10 4.83 -7.36
N SER A 48 -2.54 5.91 -6.74
CA SER A 48 -2.19 6.27 -5.36
C SER A 48 -3.47 6.46 -4.56
N VAL A 49 -3.56 5.74 -3.45
CA VAL A 49 -4.59 5.91 -2.44
C VAL A 49 -4.13 7.03 -1.51
N LEU A 50 -4.98 8.04 -1.35
CA LEU A 50 -4.68 9.26 -0.60
C LEU A 50 -5.57 9.33 0.64
N ASP A 51 -5.01 9.83 1.74
CA ASP A 51 -5.78 10.32 2.88
C ASP A 51 -6.48 11.63 2.47
N PRO A 52 -7.83 11.70 2.53
CA PRO A 52 -8.59 12.87 2.09
C PRO A 52 -8.30 14.16 2.89
N LEU A 53 -7.84 14.03 4.14
CA LEU A 53 -7.57 15.17 5.02
C LEU A 53 -6.16 15.74 4.79
N THR A 54 -5.17 14.86 4.68
CA THR A 54 -3.76 15.25 4.61
C THR A 54 -3.18 15.24 3.20
N ASN A 55 -3.88 14.64 2.24
CA ASN A 55 -3.39 14.30 0.89
C ASN A 55 -2.14 13.41 0.89
N ALA A 56 -1.81 12.76 2.01
CA ALA A 56 -0.69 11.84 2.09
C ALA A 56 -1.00 10.56 1.32
N VAL A 57 0.02 9.98 0.67
CA VAL A 57 -0.10 8.67 0.03
C VAL A 57 -0.09 7.59 1.12
N ILE A 58 -1.21 6.89 1.26
CA ILE A 58 -1.43 5.83 2.26
C ILE A 58 -1.42 4.42 1.65
N GLY A 59 -1.37 4.35 0.32
CA GLY A 59 -1.21 3.11 -0.44
C GLY A 59 -1.03 3.41 -1.93
N GLY A 60 -0.60 2.41 -2.70
CA GLY A 60 -0.43 2.59 -4.13
C GLY A 60 -0.12 1.30 -4.86
N GLY A 61 -0.30 1.34 -6.17
CA GLY A 61 0.00 0.22 -7.04
C GLY A 61 -0.02 0.64 -8.50
N VAL A 62 0.18 -0.34 -9.37
CA VAL A 62 0.12 -0.15 -10.82
C VAL A 62 -0.87 -1.12 -11.44
N THR A 63 -1.54 -0.68 -12.51
CA THR A 63 -2.35 -1.61 -13.30
C THR A 63 -1.49 -2.56 -14.11
N ASN A 64 -1.90 -3.82 -14.22
CA ASN A 64 -1.29 -4.77 -15.14
C ASN A 64 -1.73 -4.49 -16.60
N LYS A 65 -1.21 -5.26 -17.56
CA LYS A 65 -1.55 -5.12 -18.99
C LYS A 65 -3.05 -5.18 -19.34
N ASP A 66 -3.87 -5.77 -18.47
CA ASP A 66 -5.32 -5.88 -18.64
C ASP A 66 -6.08 -4.80 -17.84
N GLY A 67 -5.37 -3.77 -17.35
CA GLY A 67 -5.93 -2.68 -16.54
C GLY A 67 -6.27 -3.06 -15.10
N ARG A 68 -6.04 -4.31 -14.68
CA ARG A 68 -6.40 -4.77 -13.33
C ARG A 68 -5.39 -4.29 -12.29
N PHE A 69 -5.86 -3.96 -11.10
CA PHE A 69 -5.01 -3.57 -9.98
C PHE A 69 -5.45 -4.25 -8.68
N HIS A 70 -4.50 -4.34 -7.75
CA HIS A 70 -4.67 -4.79 -6.38
C HIS A 70 -3.79 -3.91 -5.50
N ILE A 71 -4.38 -3.16 -4.58
CA ILE A 71 -3.66 -2.20 -3.74
C ILE A 71 -4.00 -2.48 -2.28
N GLU A 72 -2.97 -2.78 -1.50
CA GLU A 72 -3.07 -2.82 -0.05
C GLU A 72 -2.78 -1.43 0.52
N TYR A 73 -3.56 -1.01 1.51
CA TYR A 73 -3.36 0.26 2.21
C TYR A 73 -3.75 0.14 3.69
N ALA A 74 -3.05 0.86 4.55
CA ALA A 74 -3.25 0.83 5.99
C ALA A 74 -3.92 2.12 6.48
N PHE A 75 -5.23 2.23 6.26
CA PHE A 75 -6.02 3.39 6.68
C PHE A 75 -7.47 3.00 6.97
N GLU A 76 -8.01 3.51 8.08
CA GLU A 76 -9.41 3.31 8.45
C GLU A 76 -10.21 4.56 8.05
N GLY A 77 -11.09 4.46 7.05
CA GLY A 77 -11.98 5.55 6.66
C GLY A 77 -12.16 5.70 5.15
N LYS A 78 -12.67 6.87 4.75
CA LYS A 78 -12.76 7.27 3.34
C LYS A 78 -11.37 7.51 2.78
N ILE A 79 -11.21 7.24 1.49
CA ILE A 79 -9.97 7.40 0.75
C ILE A 79 -10.25 8.20 -0.51
N ASP A 80 -9.24 8.90 -1.01
CA ASP A 80 -9.26 9.46 -2.36
C ASP A 80 -8.29 8.70 -3.25
N LEU A 81 -8.48 8.78 -4.57
CA LEU A 81 -7.65 8.06 -5.54
C LEU A 81 -7.04 9.03 -6.54
N ALA A 82 -5.72 9.02 -6.68
CA ALA A 82 -5.01 9.68 -7.77
C ALA A 82 -4.57 8.66 -8.82
N ILE A 83 -4.80 8.98 -10.08
CA ILE A 83 -4.50 8.12 -11.23
C ILE A 83 -3.56 8.87 -12.17
N GLY A 84 -2.45 8.23 -12.54
CA GLY A 84 -1.46 8.75 -13.47
C GLY A 84 -1.10 7.71 -14.54
N HIS A 85 -0.97 8.13 -15.79
CA HIS A 85 -0.53 7.29 -16.90
C HIS A 85 0.15 8.16 -17.97
N ILE A 86 1.17 7.65 -18.63
CA ILE A 86 1.85 8.38 -19.71
C ILE A 86 0.89 8.55 -20.88
N GLY A 87 0.58 9.78 -21.26
CA GLY A 87 -0.38 10.08 -22.33
C GLY A 87 -1.81 10.35 -21.86
N TYR A 88 -2.09 10.28 -20.55
CA TYR A 88 -3.34 10.73 -19.95
C TYR A 88 -3.09 11.90 -18.99
N ASN A 89 -4.07 12.79 -18.89
CA ASN A 89 -4.06 13.80 -17.84
C ASN A 89 -4.26 13.13 -16.47
N LYS A 90 -3.54 13.60 -15.45
CA LYS A 90 -3.70 13.12 -14.08
C LYS A 90 -5.15 13.32 -13.63
N ARG A 91 -5.74 12.30 -13.01
CA ARG A 91 -7.12 12.32 -12.51
C ARG A 91 -7.16 12.07 -11.01
N TYR A 92 -8.16 12.64 -10.37
CA TYR A 92 -8.47 12.43 -8.95
C TYR A 92 -9.93 12.02 -8.81
N ILE A 93 -10.18 11.03 -7.97
CA ILE A 93 -11.52 10.58 -7.58
C ILE A 93 -11.64 10.84 -6.08
N TYR A 94 -12.56 11.74 -5.73
CA TYR A 94 -12.84 12.12 -4.36
C TYR A 94 -14.10 11.41 -3.87
N PHE A 95 -14.01 10.67 -2.79
CA PHE A 95 -15.17 9.99 -2.21
C PHE A 95 -15.76 10.86 -1.10
N LEU A 96 -16.76 11.67 -1.46
CA LEU A 96 -17.46 12.62 -0.57
C LEU A 96 -18.24 11.94 0.57
#